data_AF-A0A956MMC9-F1
#
_entry.id   AF-A0A956MMC9-F1
#
_cell.length_a   1.000
_cell.length_b   1.000
_cell.length_c   1.000
_cell.angle_alpha   90.00
_cell.angle_beta   90.00
_cell.angle_gamma   90.00
#
_symmetry.space_group_name_H-M   'P 1'
#
loop_
_entity.id
_entity.type
_entity.pdbx_description
1 polymer ?
#
loop_
_entity_poly.entity_id
_entity_poly.type
_entity_poly.pdbx_seq_one_letter_code
_entity_poly.pdbx_strand_id
1 'polypeptide(L)'
;MKKISIFNLLLFITSFAHAQDNIQFKIIVAQDGSGDFIRIQDAIDATKAFPPKPITIFIKNGIYREKVRVPSWNTTLSLIGEDVEKTIIVWDDHFNKINRGRNSTFFTYTMKVEA
;
A
#
# COMPACT_ATOMS: atom_id res chain seq x y z
N MET A 1 2.00 -52.09 -12.77
CA MET A 1 2.40 -51.43 -11.50
C MET A 1 2.77 -49.94 -11.62
N LYS A 2 2.74 -49.30 -12.82
CA LYS A 2 3.08 -47.87 -13.00
C LYS A 2 1.91 -46.88 -12.79
N LYS A 3 0.65 -47.36 -12.71
CA LYS A 3 -0.55 -46.50 -12.65
C LYS A 3 -0.83 -45.90 -11.26
N ILE A 4 -0.41 -46.56 -10.18
CA ILE A 4 -0.59 -46.09 -8.79
C ILE A 4 0.32 -44.91 -8.46
N SER A 5 1.48 -44.78 -9.13
CA SER A 5 2.42 -43.68 -8.94
C SER A 5 1.90 -42.35 -9.52
N ILE A 6 1.08 -42.39 -10.58
CA ILE A 6 0.52 -41.19 -11.22
C ILE A 6 -0.62 -40.60 -10.38
N PHE A 7 -1.41 -41.45 -9.73
CA PHE A 7 -2.53 -41.01 -8.88
C PHE A 7 -2.05 -40.27 -7.61
N ASN A 8 -0.96 -40.75 -7.00
CA ASN A 8 -0.32 -40.06 -5.86
C ASN A 8 0.37 -38.75 -6.27
N LEU A 9 0.89 -38.66 -7.50
CA LEU A 9 1.47 -37.43 -8.03
C LEU A 9 0.39 -36.37 -8.34
N LEU A 10 -0.81 -36.78 -8.78
CA LEU A 10 -1.93 -35.88 -9.02
C LEU A 10 -2.49 -35.28 -7.72
N LEU A 11 -2.59 -36.08 -6.64
CA LEU A 11 -3.07 -35.62 -5.33
C LEU A 11 -2.13 -34.59 -4.68
N PHE A 12 -0.82 -34.66 -4.96
CA PHE A 12 0.16 -33.69 -4.46
C PHE A 12 0.01 -32.31 -5.13
N ILE A 13 -0.40 -32.26 -6.40
CA ILE A 13 -0.57 -30.99 -7.14
C ILE A 13 -1.83 -30.25 -6.67
N THR A 14 -2.89 -30.95 -6.27
CA THR A 14 -4.14 -30.32 -5.81
C THR A 14 -4.02 -29.58 -4.47
N SER A 15 -3.04 -29.93 -3.63
CA SER A 15 -2.83 -29.25 -2.34
C SER A 15 -2.14 -27.89 -2.44
N PHE A 16 -1.57 -27.53 -3.61
CA PHE A 16 -0.89 -26.25 -3.82
C PHE A 16 -1.75 -25.20 -4.55
N ALA A 17 -3.01 -25.50 -4.87
CA ALA A 17 -3.87 -24.65 -5.70
C ALA A 17 -4.96 -23.88 -4.93
N HIS A 18 -4.76 -23.59 -3.64
CA HIS A 18 -5.59 -22.59 -2.94
C HIS A 18 -4.97 -21.20 -3.12
N ALA A 19 -5.24 -20.55 -4.26
CA ALA A 19 -5.11 -19.10 -4.36
C ALA A 19 -6.30 -18.47 -3.64
N GLN A 20 -6.19 -18.30 -2.32
CA GLN A 20 -7.19 -17.56 -1.55
C GLN A 20 -6.93 -16.06 -1.78
N ASP A 21 -7.87 -15.38 -2.47
CA ASP A 21 -7.91 -13.92 -2.55
C ASP A 21 -8.20 -13.33 -1.15
N ASN A 22 -7.20 -13.31 -0.27
CA ASN A 22 -7.32 -12.68 1.04
C ASN A 22 -7.09 -11.17 0.90
N ILE A 23 -8.15 -10.47 0.49
CA ILE A 23 -8.15 -9.00 0.36
C ILE A 23 -8.17 -8.39 1.76
N GLN A 24 -7.07 -7.75 2.15
CA GLN A 24 -6.97 -6.98 3.38
C GLN A 24 -7.71 -5.65 3.24
N PHE A 25 -8.74 -5.44 4.05
CA PHE A 25 -9.49 -4.16 4.10
C PHE A 25 -9.02 -3.26 5.25
N LYS A 26 -8.16 -3.77 6.12
CA LYS A 26 -7.51 -3.00 7.20
C LYS A 26 -6.01 -3.28 7.15
N ILE A 27 -5.21 -2.24 7.04
CA ILE A 27 -3.75 -2.29 6.96
C ILE A 27 -3.20 -1.37 8.04
N ILE A 28 -2.15 -1.80 8.74
CA ILE A 28 -1.45 -1.01 9.76
C ILE A 28 -0.09 -0.58 9.22
N VAL A 29 0.19 0.71 9.29
CA VAL A 29 1.51 1.27 9.01
C VAL A 29 2.16 1.70 10.33
N ALA A 30 3.37 1.24 10.59
CA ALA A 30 4.14 1.60 11.78
C ALA A 30 5.65 1.58 11.52
N GLN A 31 6.33 2.70 11.75
CA GLN A 31 7.78 2.84 11.48
C GLN A 31 8.66 1.94 12.38
N ASP A 32 8.14 1.50 13.52
CA ASP A 32 8.83 0.60 14.46
C ASP A 32 8.78 -0.88 14.03
N GLY A 33 8.11 -1.20 12.91
CA GLY A 33 7.94 -2.56 12.40
C GLY A 33 6.82 -3.36 13.07
N SER A 34 6.03 -2.75 13.95
CA SER A 34 4.89 -3.40 14.62
C SER A 34 3.60 -3.47 13.78
N GLY A 35 3.64 -2.96 12.54
CA GLY A 35 2.53 -2.96 11.58
C GLY A 35 2.78 -3.88 10.38
N ASP A 36 1.85 -3.90 9.44
CA ASP A 36 1.97 -4.64 8.18
C ASP A 36 3.02 -4.02 7.25
N PHE A 37 3.15 -2.69 7.28
CA PHE A 37 4.13 -1.93 6.52
C PHE A 37 4.82 -0.88 7.39
N ILE A 38 6.04 -0.51 7.01
CA ILE A 38 6.80 0.59 7.63
C ILE A 38 6.57 1.94 6.92
N ARG A 39 6.03 1.91 5.70
CA ARG A 39 5.81 3.07 4.83
C ARG A 39 4.37 3.15 4.36
N ILE A 40 3.87 4.37 4.20
CA ILE A 40 2.50 4.64 3.77
C ILE A 40 2.35 4.30 2.28
N GLN A 41 3.34 4.63 1.44
CA GLN A 41 3.24 4.35 0.02
C GLN A 41 3.16 2.84 -0.27
N ASP A 42 3.99 2.04 0.40
CA ASP A 42 3.99 0.58 0.24
C ASP A 42 2.62 -0.02 0.62
N ALA A 43 1.99 0.51 1.68
CA ALA A 43 0.65 0.10 2.09
C ALA A 43 -0.42 0.44 1.05
N ILE A 44 -0.34 1.62 0.42
CA ILE A 44 -1.24 2.02 -0.67
C ILE A 44 -1.02 1.11 -1.89
N ASP A 45 0.22 0.86 -2.28
CA ASP A 45 0.56 0.06 -3.45
C ASP A 45 0.12 -1.41 -3.29
N ALA A 46 0.04 -1.91 -2.06
CA ALA A 46 -0.46 -3.24 -1.74
C ALA A 46 -2.00 -3.36 -1.75
N THR A 47 -2.73 -2.24 -1.83
CA THR A 47 -4.20 -2.27 -1.85
C THR A 47 -4.76 -2.77 -3.19
N LYS A 48 -5.95 -3.36 -3.15
CA LYS A 48 -6.66 -3.77 -4.36
C LYS A 48 -7.19 -2.55 -5.13
N ALA A 49 -6.92 -2.50 -6.43
CA ALA A 49 -7.55 -1.55 -7.35
C ALA A 49 -9.06 -1.82 -7.45
N PHE A 50 -9.87 -0.76 -7.48
CA PHE A 50 -11.34 -0.80 -7.48
C PHE A 50 -11.88 -1.75 -6.40
N PRO A 51 -11.56 -1.51 -5.12
CA PRO A 51 -11.86 -2.46 -4.08
C PRO A 51 -13.38 -2.58 -3.87
N PRO A 52 -13.90 -3.79 -3.64
CA PRO A 52 -15.34 -4.02 -3.49
C PRO A 52 -15.90 -3.49 -2.15
N LYS A 53 -15.02 -3.09 -1.24
CA LYS A 53 -15.33 -2.50 0.07
C LYS A 53 -14.28 -1.43 0.41
N PRO A 54 -14.60 -0.46 1.28
CA PRO A 54 -13.62 0.51 1.77
C PRO A 54 -12.39 -0.15 2.37
N ILE A 55 -11.22 0.39 2.04
CA ILE A 55 -9.93 0.00 2.65
C ILE A 55 -9.52 1.07 3.65
N THR A 56 -9.08 0.67 4.83
CA THR A 56 -8.52 1.56 5.85
C THR A 56 -7.04 1.26 6.06
N ILE A 57 -6.20 2.27 5.90
CA ILE A 57 -4.81 2.26 6.33
C ILE A 57 -4.73 3.06 7.64
N PHE A 58 -4.49 2.35 8.74
CA PHE A 58 -4.26 2.95 10.05
C PHE A 58 -2.76 3.23 10.24
N ILE A 59 -2.41 4.46 10.52
CA ILE A 59 -1.02 4.94 10.54
C ILE A 59 -0.65 5.29 11.97
N LYS A 60 0.23 4.49 12.58
CA LYS A 60 0.74 4.74 13.93
C LYS A 60 1.54 6.03 14.00
N ASN A 61 1.70 6.56 15.22
CA ASN A 61 2.51 7.73 15.52
C ASN A 61 3.90 7.63 14.89
N GLY A 62 4.39 8.73 14.32
CA GLY A 62 5.65 8.78 13.60
C GLY A 62 5.74 9.94 12.62
N ILE A 63 6.98 10.24 12.21
CA ILE A 63 7.28 11.22 11.16
C ILE A 63 7.63 10.44 9.89
N TYR A 64 6.66 10.36 8.99
CA TYR A 64 6.76 9.66 7.71
C TYR A 64 7.33 10.63 6.66
N ARG A 65 8.64 10.54 6.45
CA ARG A 65 9.35 11.36 5.46
C ARG A 65 9.29 10.70 4.08
N GLU A 66 8.17 10.85 3.40
CA GLU A 66 7.95 10.29 2.06
C GLU A 66 6.92 11.09 1.27
N LYS A 67 6.89 10.86 -0.05
CA LYS A 67 5.79 11.30 -0.91
C LYS A 67 4.73 10.22 -0.93
N VAL A 68 3.47 10.63 -0.80
CA VAL A 68 2.32 9.75 -0.83
C VAL A 68 1.49 10.08 -2.07
N ARG A 69 1.22 9.06 -2.88
CA ARG A 69 0.33 9.12 -4.04
C ARG A 69 -0.80 8.13 -3.83
N VAL A 70 -2.03 8.62 -3.90
CA VAL A 70 -3.25 7.81 -3.99
C VAL A 70 -3.68 7.78 -5.45
N PRO A 71 -3.51 6.66 -6.17
CA PRO A 71 -3.96 6.50 -7.54
C PRO A 71 -5.49 6.56 -7.68
N SER A 72 -5.98 6.92 -8.87
CA SER A 72 -7.43 7.07 -9.14
C SER A 72 -8.21 5.75 -9.05
N TRP A 73 -7.55 4.60 -9.20
CA TRP A 73 -8.18 3.29 -9.03
C TRP A 73 -8.41 2.91 -7.56
N ASN A 74 -7.87 3.66 -6.60
CA ASN A 74 -8.16 3.48 -5.18
C ASN A 74 -9.40 4.26 -4.78
N THR A 75 -10.55 3.84 -5.32
CA THR A 75 -11.82 4.59 -5.26
C THR A 75 -12.42 4.73 -3.85
N THR A 76 -12.03 3.88 -2.90
CA THR A 76 -12.51 3.96 -1.51
C THR A 76 -11.39 3.57 -0.53
N LEU A 77 -10.54 4.57 -0.22
CA LEU A 77 -9.40 4.44 0.68
C LEU A 77 -9.51 5.49 1.79
N SER A 78 -9.30 5.06 3.03
CA SER A 78 -9.18 5.93 4.21
C SER A 78 -7.78 5.82 4.81
N LEU A 79 -7.09 6.96 4.98
CA LEU A 79 -5.88 7.06 5.78
C LEU A 79 -6.27 7.64 7.15
N ILE A 80 -6.03 6.89 8.22
CA ILE A 80 -6.41 7.29 9.58
C ILE A 80 -5.16 7.28 10.45
N GLY A 81 -4.75 8.45 10.93
CA GLY A 81 -3.65 8.58 11.90
C GLY A 81 -4.07 8.17 13.31
N GLU A 82 -3.12 7.65 14.08
CA GLU A 82 -3.30 7.32 15.50
C GLU A 82 -3.52 8.57 16.36
N ASP A 83 -2.82 9.67 16.05
CA ASP A 83 -2.91 10.95 16.76
C ASP A 83 -2.63 12.10 15.78
N VAL A 84 -3.45 13.15 15.82
CA VAL A 84 -3.36 14.29 14.90
C VAL A 84 -2.05 15.07 15.02
N GLU A 85 -1.44 15.10 16.22
CA GLU A 85 -0.20 15.84 16.48
C GLU A 85 1.05 14.99 16.25
N LYS A 86 0.91 13.67 16.18
CA LYS A 86 2.06 12.74 16.17
C LYS A 86 2.15 11.88 14.92
N THR A 87 1.10 11.77 14.12
CA THR A 87 1.14 11.11 12.82
C THR A 87 1.34 12.14 11.72
N ILE A 88 2.60 12.40 11.35
CA ILE A 88 2.96 13.49 10.44
C ILE A 88 3.58 12.92 9.16
N ILE A 89 3.04 13.34 8.00
CA ILE A 89 3.63 13.06 6.67
C ILE A 89 4.39 14.31 6.21
N VAL A 90 5.67 14.18 5.91
CA VAL A 90 6.53 15.31 5.54
C VAL A 90 7.33 15.04 4.28
N TRP A 91 7.47 16.06 3.46
CA TRP A 91 8.39 16.08 2.32
C TRP A 91 8.89 17.50 2.08
N ASP A 92 10.02 17.66 1.39
CA ASP A 92 10.74 18.93 1.24
C ASP A 92 11.05 19.30 -0.23
N ASP A 93 10.32 18.70 -1.18
CA ASP A 93 10.39 19.11 -2.58
C ASP A 93 9.93 20.56 -2.74
N HIS A 94 10.71 21.31 -3.50
CA HIS A 94 10.41 22.69 -3.89
C HIS A 94 10.98 22.94 -5.29
N PHE A 95 10.63 24.08 -5.90
CA PHE A 95 10.94 24.36 -7.32
C PHE A 95 12.40 24.08 -7.69
N ASN A 96 13.34 24.64 -6.92
CA ASN A 96 14.79 24.51 -7.17
C ASN A 96 15.29 23.09 -6.96
N LYS A 97 14.77 22.34 -5.98
CA LYS A 97 15.14 20.95 -5.74
C LYS A 97 14.65 20.02 -6.84
N ILE A 98 13.45 20.26 -7.38
CA ILE A 98 12.89 19.47 -8.48
C ILE A 98 13.59 19.79 -9.80
N ASN A 99 13.87 21.05 -10.09
CA ASN A 99 14.66 21.50 -11.25
C ASN A 99 14.23 20.89 -12.60
N ARG A 100 12.92 20.78 -12.87
CA ARG A 100 12.36 20.26 -14.13
C ARG A 100 12.01 21.36 -15.14
N GLY A 101 12.47 22.59 -14.88
CA GLY A 101 12.11 23.77 -15.66
C GLY A 101 10.68 24.23 -15.41
N ARG A 102 9.99 24.69 -16.46
CA ARG A 102 8.60 25.14 -16.36
C ARG A 102 7.74 24.01 -15.77
N ASN A 103 6.86 24.36 -14.83
CA ASN A 103 5.96 23.42 -14.13
C ASN A 103 6.63 22.47 -13.12
N SER A 104 7.83 22.80 -12.61
CA SER A 104 8.47 22.00 -11.55
C SER A 104 7.60 21.83 -10.29
N THR A 105 6.80 22.84 -9.92
CA THR A 105 5.89 22.77 -8.76
C THR A 105 4.77 21.72 -8.90
N PHE A 106 4.47 21.23 -10.10
CA PHE A 106 3.51 20.14 -10.26
C PHE A 106 4.00 18.83 -9.62
N PHE A 107 5.31 18.73 -9.37
CA PHE A 107 5.95 17.57 -8.76
C PHE A 107 6.33 17.80 -7.30
N THR A 108 6.04 18.95 -6.68
CA THR A 108 6.47 19.27 -5.30
C THR A 108 5.46 18.86 -4.23
N TYR A 109 4.63 17.85 -4.49
CA TYR A 109 3.62 17.39 -3.54
C TYR A 109 4.25 16.56 -2.41
N THR A 110 3.72 16.70 -1.20
CA THR A 110 3.86 15.69 -0.14
C THR A 110 2.81 14.60 -0.32
N MET A 111 1.57 15.00 -0.60
CA MET A 111 0.41 14.13 -0.83
C MET A 111 -0.20 14.49 -2.19
N LYS A 112 -0.43 13.48 -3.05
CA LYS A 112 -1.15 13.61 -4.31
C LYS A 112 -2.30 12.62 -4.35
N VAL A 113 -3.52 13.12 -4.55
CA VAL A 113 -4.69 12.30 -4.83
C VAL A 113 -5.03 12.47 -6.30
N GLU A 114 -5.13 11.37 -7.04
CA GLU A 114 -5.50 11.38 -8.44
C GLU A 114 -7.00 11.16 -8.60
N ALA A 115 -7.60 11.95 -9.49
CA ALA A 115 -9.00 11.88 -9.86
C ALA A 115 -9.14 11.44 -11.32
#